data_AF-A0A225WB95-F1
#
_entry.id   AF-A0A225WB95-F1
#
_cell.length_a   1.000
_cell.length_b   1.000
_cell.length_c   1.000
_cell.angle_alpha   90.00
_cell.angle_beta   90.00
_cell.angle_gamma   90.00
#
_symmetry.space_group_name_H-M   'P 1'
#
loop_
_entity.id
_entity.type
_entity.pdbx_description
1 polymer ?
#
loop_
_entity_poly.entity_id
_entity_poly.type
_entity_poly.pdbx_seq_one_letter_code
_entity_poly.pdbx_strand_id
1 'polypeptide(L)'
;MYQRFLDATAIFGETGAPSLFITMPCNPKLPEIKEKLRRGQKSSDRPDIDARVFMEKLKELNKDFDEGVLGIQAARVHVVEY
;
A
#
# COMPACT_ATOMS: atom_id res chain seq x y z
N MET A 1 13.28 0.95 9.05
CA MET A 1 12.89 2.19 8.34
C MET A 1 14.07 2.85 7.65
N TYR A 2 15.18 3.13 8.36
CA TYR A 2 16.35 3.82 7.79
C TYR A 2 16.97 3.16 6.55
N GLN A 3 17.22 1.84 6.55
CA GLN A 3 17.77 1.16 5.38
C GLN A 3 16.86 1.30 4.14
N ARG A 4 15.55 1.09 4.29
CA ARG A 4 14.59 1.23 3.18
C ARG A 4 14.55 2.65 2.63
N PHE A 5 14.75 3.65 3.49
CA PHE A 5 14.87 5.04 3.07
C PHE A 5 16.15 5.28 2.27
N LEU A 6 17.29 4.73 2.70
CA LEU A 6 18.54 4.80 1.95
C LEU A 6 18.43 4.10 0.59
N ASP A 7 17.84 2.91 0.54
CA ASP A 7 17.63 2.16 -0.71
C ASP A 7 16.73 2.95 -1.67
N ALA A 8 15.64 3.53 -1.16
CA ALA A 8 14.76 4.39 -1.96
C ALA A 8 15.49 5.63 -2.51
N THR A 9 16.32 6.27 -1.67
CA THR A 9 17.09 7.45 -2.06
C THR A 9 18.16 7.13 -3.10
N ALA A 10 18.80 5.96 -3.00
CA ALA A 10 19.75 5.48 -4.00
C ALA A 10 19.05 5.28 -5.36
N ILE A 11 17.88 4.64 -5.37
CA ILE A 11 17.07 4.46 -6.59
C ILE A 11 16.68 5.82 -7.18
N PHE A 12 16.22 6.78 -6.38
CA PHE A 12 15.91 8.12 -6.87
C PHE A 12 17.13 8.87 -7.42
N GLY A 13 18.33 8.59 -6.89
CA GLY A 13 19.58 9.11 -7.43
C GLY A 13 19.88 8.60 -8.84
N GLU A 14 19.54 7.35 -9.13
CA GLU A 14 19.77 6.72 -10.44
C GLU A 14 18.63 7.00 -11.44
N THR A 15 17.39 7.00 -11.00
CA THR A 15 16.21 7.15 -11.87
C THR A 15 15.67 8.58 -11.97
N GLY A 16 16.20 9.49 -11.16
CA GLY A 16 15.68 10.84 -11.01
C GLY A 16 14.51 10.93 -10.01
N ALA A 17 13.95 12.13 -9.90
CA ALA A 17 12.90 12.45 -8.94
C ALA A 17 11.62 11.63 -9.17
N PRO A 18 10.94 11.18 -8.08
CA PRO A 18 9.71 10.42 -8.21
C PRO A 18 8.59 11.28 -8.82
N SER A 19 7.87 10.73 -9.80
CA SER A 19 6.70 11.37 -10.41
C SER A 19 5.41 11.13 -9.62
N LEU A 20 5.33 10.03 -8.88
CA LEU A 20 4.15 9.63 -8.10
C LEU A 20 4.55 9.29 -6.67
N PHE A 21 3.80 9.80 -5.71
CA PHE A 21 3.91 9.47 -4.28
C PHE A 21 2.52 9.10 -3.75
N ILE A 22 2.29 7.80 -3.52
CA ILE A 22 0.98 7.26 -3.14
C ILE A 22 1.02 6.82 -1.67
N THR A 23 0.07 7.32 -0.88
CA THR A 23 -0.15 6.86 0.50
C THR A 23 -1.48 6.10 0.55
N MET A 24 -1.46 4.85 1.02
CA MET A 24 -2.64 4.01 1.10
C MET A 24 -2.98 3.70 2.57
N PRO A 25 -3.85 4.48 3.22
CA PRO A 25 -4.15 4.27 4.63
C PRO A 25 -5.03 3.04 4.86
N CYS A 26 -4.70 2.24 5.87
CA CYS A 26 -5.63 1.25 6.43
C CYS A 26 -6.72 1.98 7.22
N ASN A 27 -7.80 2.40 6.56
CA ASN A 27 -8.93 3.03 7.25
C ASN A 27 -9.92 1.97 7.76
N PRO A 28 -9.98 1.70 9.09
CA PRO A 28 -10.86 0.67 9.66
C PRO A 28 -12.37 0.98 9.50
N LYS A 29 -12.71 2.21 9.08
CA LYS A 29 -14.11 2.61 8.86
C LYS A 29 -14.65 2.17 7.51
N LEU A 30 -13.82 1.59 6.64
CA LEU A 30 -14.19 1.13 5.31
C LEU A 30 -15.31 0.08 5.38
N PRO A 31 -16.30 0.12 4.45
CA PRO A 31 -17.37 -0.87 4.40
C PRO A 31 -16.85 -2.30 4.30
N GLU A 32 -15.81 -2.55 3.50
CA GLU A 32 -15.26 -3.89 3.28
C GLU A 32 -14.73 -4.52 4.57
N ILE A 33 -14.27 -3.70 5.51
CA ILE A 33 -13.80 -4.13 6.84
C ILE A 33 -14.99 -4.34 7.76
N LYS A 34 -15.90 -3.36 7.84
CA LYS A 34 -17.08 -3.42 8.72
C LYS A 34 -17.99 -4.60 8.43
N GLU A 35 -18.19 -4.94 7.16
CA GLU A 35 -19.02 -6.09 6.75
C GLU A 35 -18.41 -7.43 7.19
N LYS A 36 -17.08 -7.49 7.32
CA LYS A 36 -16.36 -8.70 7.74
C LYS A 36 -16.24 -8.81 9.27
N LEU A 37 -16.55 -7.74 10.02
CA LEU A 37 -16.56 -7.73 11.49
C LEU A 37 -17.85 -8.33 12.06
N ARG A 38 -17.74 -9.12 13.12
CA ARG A 38 -18.92 -9.60 13.85
C ARG A 38 -19.52 -8.48 14.69
N ARG A 39 -20.81 -8.60 15.02
CA ARG A 39 -21.51 -7.62 15.87
C ARG A 39 -20.75 -7.43 17.20
N GLY A 40 -20.34 -6.20 17.47
CA GLY A 40 -19.59 -5.83 18.67
C GLY A 40 -18.06 -5.91 18.56
N GLN A 41 -17.50 -6.45 17.47
CA GLN A 41 -16.05 -6.41 17.23
C GLN A 41 -15.60 -5.05 16.69
N LYS A 42 -14.40 -4.63 17.08
CA LYS A 42 -13.67 -3.50 16.49
C LYS A 42 -12.63 -4.02 15.51
N SER A 43 -12.21 -3.18 14.55
CA SER A 43 -11.08 -3.50 13.65
C SER A 43 -9.82 -3.92 14.40
N SER A 44 -9.52 -3.24 15.51
CA SER A 44 -8.38 -3.55 16.36
C SER A 44 -8.39 -4.98 16.90
N ASP A 45 -9.56 -5.60 17.00
CA ASP A 45 -9.72 -6.97 17.50
C ASP A 45 -9.50 -8.01 16.38
N ARG A 46 -9.49 -7.57 15.11
CA ARG A 46 -9.34 -8.39 13.91
C ARG A 46 -8.36 -7.74 12.91
N PRO A 47 -7.09 -7.53 13.31
CA PRO A 47 -6.08 -6.91 12.45
C PRO A 47 -5.83 -7.73 11.16
N ASP A 48 -6.15 -9.03 11.17
CA ASP A 48 -6.11 -9.90 10.00
C ASP A 48 -7.10 -9.49 8.90
N ILE A 49 -8.27 -8.95 9.26
CA ILE A 49 -9.25 -8.44 8.29
C ILE A 49 -8.72 -7.18 7.63
N ASP A 50 -8.22 -6.24 8.44
CA ASP A 50 -7.65 -4.97 7.97
C ASP A 50 -6.45 -5.25 7.03
N ALA A 51 -5.55 -6.14 7.44
CA ALA A 51 -4.41 -6.56 6.64
C ALA A 51 -4.84 -7.18 5.30
N ARG A 52 -5.85 -8.05 5.31
CA ARG A 52 -6.32 -8.69 4.09
C ARG A 52 -6.91 -7.68 3.10
N VAL A 53 -7.76 -6.77 3.58
CA VAL A 53 -8.37 -5.73 2.73
C VAL A 53 -7.29 -4.81 2.17
N PHE A 54 -6.31 -4.42 2.98
CA PHE A 54 -5.17 -3.64 2.52
C PHE A 54 -4.36 -4.39 1.44
N MET A 55 -4.05 -5.66 1.67
CA MET A 55 -3.29 -6.47 0.72
C MET A 55 -4.04 -6.69 -0.60
N GLU A 56 -5.37 -6.82 -0.56
CA GLU A 56 -6.21 -6.87 -1.77
C GLU A 56 -6.08 -5.57 -2.58
N LYS A 57 -6.24 -4.41 -1.94
CA LYS A 57 -6.06 -3.10 -2.61
C LYS A 57 -4.63 -2.88 -3.11
N LEU A 58 -3.62 -3.32 -2.36
CA LEU A 58 -2.21 -3.21 -2.77
C LEU A 58 -1.93 -4.05 -4.03
N LYS A 59 -2.53 -5.25 -4.12
CA LYS A 59 -2.42 -6.09 -5.31
C LYS A 59 -3.08 -5.46 -6.53
N GLU A 60 -4.26 -4.86 -6.36
CA GLU A 60 -4.93 -4.12 -7.43
C GLU A 60 -4.07 -2.95 -7.92
N LEU A 61 -3.55 -2.13 -7.00
CA LEU A 61 -2.65 -1.02 -7.36
C LEU A 61 -1.38 -1.51 -8.07
N ASN A 62 -0.80 -2.62 -7.62
CA ASN A 62 0.37 -3.19 -8.27
C ASN A 62 0.06 -3.68 -9.69
N LYS A 63 -1.12 -4.27 -9.89
CA LYS A 63 -1.60 -4.69 -11.21
C LYS A 63 -1.77 -3.49 -12.14
N ASP A 64 -2.32 -2.38 -11.66
CA ASP A 64 -2.47 -1.15 -12.47
C ASP A 64 -1.12 -0.62 -12.95
N PHE A 65 -0.08 -0.70 -12.11
CA PHE A 65 1.28 -0.35 -12.54
C PHE A 65 1.84 -1.34 -13.57
N ASP A 66 1.60 -2.65 -13.39
CA ASP A 66 2.11 -3.69 -14.29
C ASP A 66 1.43 -3.61 -15.67
N GLU A 67 0.16 -3.21 -15.72
CA GLU A 67 -0.61 -2.97 -16.94
C GLU A 67 -0.32 -1.59 -17.57
N GLY A 68 0.51 -0.76 -16.94
CA GLY A 68 0.90 0.56 -17.44
C GLY A 68 -0.21 1.62 -17.35
N VAL A 69 -1.25 1.38 -16.54
CA VAL A 69 -2.38 2.32 -16.32
C VAL A 69 -1.86 3.67 -15.80
N LEU A 70 -0.82 3.63 -14.98
CA LEU A 70 -0.16 4.81 -14.39
C LEU A 70 1.06 5.29 -15.20
N GLY A 71 1.21 4.80 -16.44
CA GLY A 71 2.33 5.12 -17.33
C GLY A 71 3.51 4.16 -17.22
N ILE A 72 4.60 4.51 -17.91
CA ILE A 72 5.82 3.69 -17.94
C ILE A 72 6.57 3.82 -16.62
N GLN A 73 6.85 2.69 -15.99
CA GLN A 73 7.57 2.63 -14.73
C GLN A 73 9.07 2.38 -14.93
N ALA A 74 9.91 3.33 -14.54
CA ALA A 74 11.35 3.15 -14.48
C ALA A 74 11.80 2.43 -13.20
N ALA A 75 11.19 2.76 -12.06
CA ALA A 75 11.40 2.07 -10.80
C ALA A 75 10.16 2.17 -9.90
N ARG A 76 10.02 1.20 -8.98
CA ARG A 76 8.98 1.18 -7.95
C ARG A 76 9.63 0.90 -6.61
N VAL A 77 9.34 1.74 -5.62
CA VAL A 77 9.69 1.49 -4.22
C VAL A 77 8.43 1.69 -3.40
N HIS A 78 8.11 0.70 -2.56
CA HIS A 78 6.99 0.81 -1.63
C HIS A 78 7.35 0.18 -0.29
N VAL A 79 6.74 0.69 0.77
CA VAL A 79 6.91 0.21 2.13
C VAL A 79 5.52 -0.06 2.70
N VAL A 80 5.36 -1.23 3.29
CA VAL A 80 4.19 -1.57 4.12
C VAL A 80 4.62 -1.51 5.58
N GLU A 81 3.86 -0.76 6.37
CA GLU A 81 4.04 -0.62 7.81
C GLU A 81 2.81 -1.20 8.52
N TYR A 82 3.01 -1.72 9.73
CA TYR A 82 1.99 -2.38 10.53
C TYR A 82 2.05 -1.85 11.97
#